data_AF-A0A957MUU1-F1
#
_entry.id   AF-A0A957MUU1-F1
#
_cell.length_a   1.000
_cell.length_b   1.000
_cell.length_c   1.000
_cell.angle_alpha   90.00
_cell.angle_beta   90.00
_cell.angle_gamma   90.00
#
_symmetry.space_group_name_H-M   'P 1'
#
loop_
_entity.id
_entity.type
_entity.pdbx_description
1 polymer ?
#
loop_
_entity_poly.entity_id
_entity_poly.type
_entity_poly.pdbx_seq_one_letter_code
_entity_poly.pdbx_strand_id
1 'polypeptide(L)'
;MRKTFSRRDLIKIAGGTVAAAAGASLLPRYLGKGWLSPLATNSAGAQEIAPDLYFAATDGWIGLPPSPALPPYHPDDLAPAPFTTYIFGFRNVTGLTVDQVRYQKMR
;
A
#
# COMPACT_ATOMS: atom_id res chain seq x y z
N MET A 1 -9.07 -47.37 21.40
CA MET A 1 -8.52 -48.27 20.36
C MET A 1 -7.28 -47.64 19.75
N ARG A 2 -6.08 -48.21 19.95
CA ARG A 2 -4.85 -47.74 19.27
C ARG A 2 -4.88 -48.28 17.83
N LYS A 3 -4.92 -47.40 16.83
CA LYS A 3 -4.74 -47.81 15.42
C LYS A 3 -3.26 -48.15 15.22
N THR A 4 -2.93 -49.44 15.11
CA THR A 4 -1.58 -49.90 14.83
C THR A 4 -1.29 -49.77 13.34
N PHE A 5 -0.26 -49.01 13.00
CA PHE A 5 0.19 -48.80 11.64
C PHE A 5 0.62 -50.14 11.01
N SER A 6 -0.02 -50.54 9.91
CA SER A 6 0.26 -51.83 9.26
C SER A 6 1.35 -51.71 8.20
N ARG A 7 2.05 -52.81 7.90
CA ARG A 7 2.97 -52.90 6.75
C ARG A 7 2.29 -52.51 5.43
N ARG A 8 0.99 -52.81 5.30
CA ARG A 8 0.18 -52.40 4.14
C ARG A 8 -0.02 -50.89 4.08
N ASP A 9 -0.14 -50.22 5.22
CA ASP A 9 -0.26 -48.76 5.28
C ASP A 9 1.07 -48.11 4.90
N LEU A 10 2.20 -48.69 5.33
CA LEU A 10 3.53 -48.25 4.91
C LEU A 10 3.71 -48.36 3.38
N ILE A 11 3.31 -49.48 2.77
CA ILE A 11 3.40 -49.67 1.30
C ILE A 11 2.50 -48.68 0.56
N LYS A 12 1.30 -48.41 1.08
CA LYS A 12 0.37 -47.43 0.49
C LYS A 12 0.95 -46.01 0.53
N ILE A 13 1.53 -45.62 1.66
CA ILE A 13 2.17 -44.30 1.78
C ILE A 13 3.40 -44.24 0.88
N ALA A 14 4.31 -45.20 0.97
CA ALA A 14 5.52 -45.23 0.16
C ALA A 14 5.21 -45.23 -1.35
N GLY A 15 4.27 -46.08 -1.78
CA GLY A 15 3.82 -46.12 -3.18
C GLY A 15 3.14 -44.82 -3.62
N GLY A 16 2.32 -44.21 -2.77
CA GLY A 16 1.68 -42.93 -3.05
C GLY A 16 2.68 -41.78 -3.16
N THR A 17 3.69 -41.73 -2.28
CA THR A 17 4.76 -40.73 -2.31
C THR A 17 5.62 -40.87 -3.57
N VAL A 18 5.98 -42.10 -3.95
CA VAL A 18 6.74 -42.36 -5.18
C VAL A 18 5.94 -41.96 -6.42
N ALA A 19 4.66 -42.31 -6.49
CA ALA A 19 3.80 -41.93 -7.61
C ALA A 19 3.64 -40.40 -7.73
N ALA A 20 3.46 -39.70 -6.60
CA ALA A 20 3.34 -38.25 -6.58
C ALA A 20 4.65 -37.55 -7.02
N ALA A 21 5.80 -38.02 -6.54
CA ALA A 21 7.10 -37.46 -6.91
C ALA A 21 7.41 -37.69 -8.41
N ALA A 22 7.11 -38.89 -8.93
CA ALA A 22 7.25 -39.20 -10.34
C ALA A 22 6.35 -38.30 -11.20
N GLY A 23 5.07 -38.15 -10.82
CA GLY A 23 4.12 -37.27 -11.51
C GLY A 23 4.57 -35.81 -11.51
N ALA A 24 5.01 -35.28 -10.36
CA ALA A 24 5.53 -33.93 -10.22
C ALA A 24 6.78 -33.67 -11.09
N SER A 25 7.64 -34.67 -11.30
CA SER A 25 8.82 -34.53 -12.15
C SER A 25 8.53 -34.53 -13.66
N LEU A 26 7.37 -35.07 -14.07
CA LEU A 26 6.94 -35.11 -15.47
C LEU A 26 6.14 -33.86 -15.87
N LEU A 27 5.46 -33.21 -14.91
CA LEU A 27 4.69 -31.98 -15.10
C LEU A 27 5.44 -30.87 -15.86
N PRO A 28 6.71 -30.55 -15.58
CA PRO A 28 7.48 -29.52 -16.31
C PRO A 28 7.75 -29.83 -17.78
N ARG A 29 7.62 -31.10 -18.23
CA ARG A 29 7.82 -31.47 -19.64
C ARG A 29 6.59 -31.19 -20.50
N TYR A 30 5.40 -31.22 -19.89
CA TYR A 30 4.12 -31.00 -20.58
C TYR A 30 3.59 -29.58 -20.38
N LEU A 31 3.89 -28.96 -19.23
CA LEU A 31 3.65 -27.54 -18.97
C LEU A 31 4.83 -26.76 -19.54
N GLY A 32 4.69 -26.23 -20.76
CA GLY A 32 5.77 -25.55 -21.49
C GLY A 32 6.50 -24.47 -20.67
N LYS A 33 7.77 -24.22 -21.03
CA LYS A 33 8.61 -23.16 -20.43
C LYS A 33 7.85 -21.83 -20.44
N GLY A 34 7.44 -21.35 -19.27
CA GLY A 34 6.74 -20.07 -19.13
C GLY A 34 5.37 -20.13 -18.46
N TRP A 35 4.75 -21.31 -18.27
CA TRP A 35 3.42 -21.39 -17.64
C TRP A 35 3.36 -20.80 -16.23
N LEU A 36 4.44 -20.96 -15.47
CA LEU A 36 4.60 -20.38 -14.12
C LEU A 36 5.60 -19.22 -14.09
N SER A 37 6.10 -18.78 -15.25
CA SER A 37 6.93 -17.58 -15.27
C SER A 37 6.03 -16.39 -15.04
N PRO A 38 6.35 -15.49 -14.09
CA PRO A 38 5.65 -14.23 -14.00
C PRO A 38 5.69 -13.56 -15.37
N LEU A 39 4.53 -13.11 -15.86
CA LEU A 39 4.44 -12.30 -17.05
C LEU A 39 5.44 -11.15 -16.88
N ALA A 40 6.32 -10.97 -17.86
CA ALA A 40 7.26 -9.87 -17.87
C ALA A 40 6.46 -8.57 -17.69
N THR A 41 6.51 -8.03 -16.48
CA THR A 41 5.90 -6.76 -16.18
C THR A 41 6.87 -5.76 -16.78
N ASN A 42 6.50 -5.20 -17.94
CA ASN A 42 7.19 -4.03 -18.45
C ASN A 42 6.95 -2.92 -17.44
N SER A 43 7.85 -2.78 -16.46
CA SER A 43 7.99 -1.54 -15.73
C SER A 43 8.27 -0.51 -16.81
N ALA A 44 7.28 0.29 -17.18
CA ALA A 44 7.54 1.48 -17.96
C ALA A 44 8.55 2.25 -17.12
N GLY A 45 9.82 2.24 -17.53
CA GLY A 45 10.82 3.13 -17.01
C GLY A 45 10.39 4.51 -17.45
N ALA A 46 9.43 5.10 -16.75
CA ALA A 46 9.21 6.52 -16.80
C ALA A 46 10.59 7.11 -16.52
N GLN A 47 11.17 7.72 -17.55
CA GLN A 47 12.37 8.51 -17.37
C GLN A 47 12.03 9.49 -16.26
N GLU A 48 12.67 9.32 -15.11
CA GLU A 48 12.40 10.10 -13.92
C GLU A 48 12.93 11.50 -14.20
N ILE A 49 12.12 12.30 -14.90
CA ILE A 49 12.35 13.73 -14.99
C ILE A 49 12.37 14.19 -13.54
N ALA A 50 13.51 14.76 -13.11
CA ALA A 50 13.63 15.27 -11.76
C ALA A 50 12.43 16.20 -11.50
N PRO A 51 11.68 15.98 -10.41
CA PRO A 51 10.49 16.78 -10.14
C PRO A 51 10.88 18.26 -10.11
N ASP A 52 10.19 19.07 -10.92
CA ASP A 52 10.37 20.51 -11.00
C ASP A 52 9.48 21.27 -10.01
N LEU A 53 8.66 20.54 -9.24
CA LEU A 53 7.78 21.06 -8.21
C LEU A 53 8.16 20.54 -6.82
N TYR A 54 8.29 21.48 -5.89
CA TYR A 54 8.51 21.20 -4.48
C TYR A 54 7.26 21.58 -3.70
N PHE A 55 6.68 20.60 -3.00
CA PHE A 55 5.53 20.80 -2.14
C PHE A 55 5.91 20.60 -0.68
N ALA A 56 5.57 21.57 0.16
CA ALA A 56 5.69 21.44 1.61
C ALA A 56 4.36 21.01 2.20
N ALA A 57 4.40 20.04 3.12
CA ALA A 57 3.26 19.73 3.97
C ALA A 57 3.01 20.90 4.92
N THR A 58 1.76 21.37 4.96
CA THR A 58 1.33 22.49 5.80
C THR A 58 0.03 22.15 6.50
N ASP A 59 -0.11 22.60 7.74
CA ASP A 59 -1.30 22.50 8.55
C ASP A 59 -1.75 23.87 9.05
N GLY A 60 -2.98 23.96 9.58
CA GLY A 60 -3.49 25.15 10.25
C GLY A 60 -5.00 25.13 10.45
N TRP A 61 -5.58 26.33 10.57
CA TRP A 61 -7.00 26.52 10.88
C TRP A 61 -7.71 27.26 9.75
N ILE A 62 -8.95 26.85 9.45
CA ILE A 62 -9.84 27.55 8.53
C ILE A 62 -11.21 27.76 9.17
N GLY A 63 -11.94 28.75 8.67
CA GLY A 63 -13.33 28.97 9.01
C GLY A 63 -14.20 28.33 7.94
N LEU A 64 -15.07 27.40 8.32
CA LEU A 64 -16.17 26.96 7.46
C LEU A 64 -17.44 27.76 7.77
N PRO A 65 -18.34 27.93 6.79
CA PRO A 65 -19.65 28.53 7.03
C PRO A 65 -20.45 27.72 8.07
N PRO A 66 -21.27 28.38 8.90
CA PRO A 66 -22.03 27.69 9.95
C PRO A 66 -23.20 26.84 9.40
N SER A 67 -23.55 26.98 8.12
CA SER A 67 -24.65 26.26 7.47
C SER A 67 -24.18 25.61 6.17
N PRO A 68 -24.57 24.33 5.91
CA PRO A 68 -25.36 23.48 6.79
C PRO A 68 -24.58 23.08 8.05
N ALA A 69 -25.28 22.94 9.18
CA ALA A 69 -24.65 22.47 10.40
C ALA A 69 -24.17 21.02 10.22
N LEU A 70 -22.95 20.72 10.69
CA LEU A 70 -22.36 19.38 10.65
C LEU A 70 -22.13 18.81 12.06
N PRO A 71 -23.18 18.65 12.89
CA PRO A 71 -23.04 18.12 14.24
C PRO A 71 -22.71 16.61 14.24
N PRO A 72 -21.97 16.11 15.24
CA PRO A 72 -21.29 16.85 16.31
C PRO A 72 -19.90 17.38 15.90
N TYR A 73 -19.48 17.16 14.66
CA TYR A 73 -18.08 17.31 14.22
C TYR A 73 -17.66 18.74 13.89
N HIS A 74 -18.59 19.69 13.83
CA HIS A 74 -18.31 21.09 13.54
C HIS A 74 -19.16 22.02 14.41
N PRO A 75 -18.57 23.11 14.97
CA PRO A 75 -17.16 23.50 14.87
C PRO A 75 -16.24 22.60 15.71
N ASP A 76 -14.96 22.55 15.33
CA ASP A 76 -13.89 21.94 16.14
C ASP A 76 -13.71 22.73 17.44
N ASP A 77 -13.74 22.05 18.59
CA ASP A 77 -13.69 22.66 19.92
C ASP A 77 -12.30 23.18 20.31
N LEU A 78 -11.25 22.75 19.60
CA LEU A 78 -9.88 23.24 19.77
C LEU A 78 -9.52 24.39 18.83
N ALA A 79 -10.41 24.74 17.88
CA ALA A 79 -10.14 25.81 16.94
C ALA A 79 -10.09 27.19 17.64
N PRO A 80 -9.02 27.98 17.45
CA PRO A 80 -8.99 29.35 17.94
C PRO A 80 -9.93 30.24 17.11
N ALA A 81 -10.63 31.17 17.76
CA ALA A 81 -11.46 32.14 17.05
C ALA A 81 -10.61 32.97 16.05
N PRO A 82 -11.10 33.24 14.82
CA PRO A 82 -12.46 32.99 14.30
C PRO A 82 -12.60 31.67 13.52
N PHE A 83 -11.68 30.73 13.65
CA PHE A 83 -11.67 29.49 12.89
C PHE A 83 -12.54 28.42 13.55
N THR A 84 -12.86 27.38 12.77
CA THR A 84 -13.80 26.34 13.18
C THR A 84 -13.40 24.93 12.72
N THR A 85 -12.29 24.78 12.00
CA THR A 85 -11.85 23.48 11.44
C THR A 85 -10.34 23.44 11.23
N TYR A 86 -9.70 22.39 11.72
CA TYR A 86 -8.31 22.07 11.41
C TYR A 86 -8.17 21.53 9.98
N ILE A 87 -7.13 21.92 9.27
CA ILE A 87 -6.85 21.43 7.91
C ILE A 87 -5.37 21.10 7.73
N PHE A 88 -5.11 20.07 6.93
CA PHE A 88 -3.80 19.70 6.42
C PHE A 88 -3.82 19.76 4.88
N GLY A 89 -2.71 20.15 4.28
CA GLY A 89 -2.57 20.19 2.84
C GLY A 89 -1.13 20.33 2.39
N PHE A 90 -0.97 20.58 1.09
CA PHE A 90 0.33 20.78 0.47
C PHE A 90 0.38 22.17 -0.16
N ARG A 91 1.45 22.91 0.16
CA ARG A 91 1.74 24.22 -0.45
C ARG A 91 2.82 24.06 -1.50
N ASN A 92 2.58 24.55 -2.71
CA ASN A 92 3.65 24.71 -3.70
C ASN A 92 4.64 25.76 -3.18
N VAL A 93 5.89 25.34 -3.01
CA VAL A 93 7.00 26.16 -2.53
C VAL A 93 8.14 26.26 -3.54
N THR A 94 7.88 25.90 -4.80
CA THR A 94 8.84 26.01 -5.89
C THR A 94 9.34 27.45 -6.03
N GLY A 95 10.65 27.62 -6.06
CA GLY A 95 11.29 28.93 -6.19
C GLY A 95 11.30 29.79 -4.92
N LEU A 96 10.77 29.31 -3.79
CA LEU A 96 10.87 30.01 -2.52
C LEU A 96 12.23 29.82 -1.86
N THR A 97 12.73 30.84 -1.16
CA THR A 97 13.90 30.74 -0.30
C THR A 97 13.60 29.92 0.95
N VAL A 98 14.63 29.42 1.64
CA VAL A 98 14.47 28.65 2.88
C VAL A 98 13.64 29.39 3.92
N ASP A 99 13.85 30.70 4.08
CA ASP A 99 13.07 31.51 5.03
C ASP A 99 11.61 31.66 4.57
N GLN A 100 11.36 31.87 3.28
CA GLN A 100 10.01 31.92 2.72
C GLN A 100 9.24 30.60 2.89
N VAL A 101 9.92 29.46 2.76
CA VAL A 101 9.34 28.13 3.03
C VAL A 101 8.96 28.01 4.50
N ARG A 102 9.84 28.43 5.42
CA ARG A 102 9.57 28.38 6.87
C ARG A 102 8.38 29.25 7.28
N TYR A 103 8.14 30.35 6.57
CA TYR A 103 6.96 31.20 6.78
C TYR A 103 5.65 30.62 6.22
N GLN A 104 5.67 29.51 5.48
CA GLN A 104 4.44 28.86 5.01
C GLN A 104 3.75 28.03 6.10
N LYS A 105 4.41 27.75 7.23
CA LYS A 105 3.79 27.08 8.36
C LYS A 105 2.79 28.03 9.02
N MET A 106 1.53 27.63 9.17
CA MET A 106 0.57 28.42 9.95
C MET A 106 1.02 28.49 11.41
N ARG A 107 0.84 29.65 12.02
CA ARG A 107 1.15 29.89 13.43
C ARG A 107 -0.08 29.66 14.29
#